data_AF-A0A7G9Z5J4-F1
#
_entry.id   AF-A0A7G9Z5J4-F1
#
_cell.length_a   1.000
_cell.length_b   1.000
_cell.length_c   1.000
_cell.angle_alpha   90.00
_cell.angle_beta   90.00
_cell.angle_gamma   90.00
#
_symmetry.space_group_name_H-M   'P 1'
#
loop_
_entity.id
_entity.type
_entity.pdbx_description
1 polymer ?
#
loop_
_entity_poly.entity_id
_entity_poly.type
_entity_poly.pdbx_seq_one_letter_code
_entity_poly.pdbx_strand_id
1 'polypeptide(L)'
;MDMKISIRGKAKGMGWVPDYPDFRDYTLENKAIKPMAKEMRVAASAKGGEKLPKVVDLRQWCSPIEDQESIGSCTANAGVGLVEYYERKAFGKHIDASRLFLYKVTRNLLHAKGDTGAYLRTTMGALVLFGVPPEEYWPYTAQDPYYDQEPPAFCYSFAQSYQAIKYLRLDPPGMYYNK
;
A
#
# COMPACT_ATOMS: atom_id res chain seq x y z
N MET A 1 1.76 -48.98 4.27
CA MET A 1 1.91 -47.97 3.20
C MET A 1 1.89 -46.62 3.87
N ASP A 2 3.06 -46.09 4.19
CA ASP A 2 3.20 -44.83 4.92
C ASP A 2 2.95 -43.66 3.97
N MET A 3 1.78 -43.03 4.13
CA MET A 3 1.42 -41.82 3.43
C MET A 3 2.22 -40.66 4.04
N LYS A 4 3.38 -40.37 3.47
CA LYS A 4 4.12 -39.14 3.76
C LYS A 4 3.29 -37.95 3.27
N ILE A 5 2.58 -37.31 4.18
CA ILE A 5 1.98 -35.98 3.95
C ILE A 5 3.16 -35.02 3.75
N SER A 6 3.47 -34.73 2.49
CA SER A 6 4.43 -33.70 2.11
C SER A 6 3.80 -32.34 2.40
N ILE A 7 4.03 -31.80 3.61
CA ILE A 7 3.76 -30.40 3.93
C ILE A 7 4.78 -29.53 3.19
N ARG A 8 4.66 -29.44 1.85
CA ARG A 8 5.29 -28.37 1.09
C ARG A 8 4.49 -27.12 1.44
N GLY A 9 5.02 -26.28 2.33
CA GLY A 9 4.45 -24.94 2.53
C GLY A 9 4.29 -24.27 1.17
N LYS A 10 3.12 -23.67 0.90
CA LYS A 10 2.92 -22.89 -0.32
C LYS A 10 4.06 -21.87 -0.42
N ALA A 11 4.73 -21.79 -1.58
CA ALA A 11 5.77 -20.79 -1.80
C ALA A 11 5.14 -19.40 -1.61
N LYS A 12 5.71 -18.58 -0.74
CA LYS A 12 5.22 -17.22 -0.49
C LYS A 12 5.66 -16.30 -1.62
N GLY A 13 4.74 -15.50 -2.14
CA GLY A 13 5.03 -14.54 -3.21
C GLY A 13 5.80 -13.33 -2.68
N MET A 14 6.78 -12.83 -3.43
CA MET A 14 7.32 -11.47 -3.30
C MET A 14 7.07 -10.78 -4.63
N GLY A 15 6.66 -9.51 -4.60
CA GLY A 15 6.36 -8.80 -5.85
C GLY A 15 6.71 -7.32 -5.85
N TRP A 16 7.52 -6.86 -4.90
CA TRP A 16 8.00 -5.49 -4.95
C TRP A 16 9.02 -5.32 -6.09
N VAL A 17 8.79 -4.32 -6.92
CA VAL A 17 9.74 -3.86 -7.95
C VAL A 17 10.26 -2.47 -7.56
N PRO A 18 11.59 -2.22 -7.59
CA PRO A 18 12.16 -0.93 -7.23
C PRO A 18 11.66 0.22 -8.11
N ASP A 19 11.25 1.33 -7.49
CA ASP A 19 10.84 2.55 -8.19
C ASP A 19 12.02 3.25 -8.85
N TYR A 20 11.92 3.52 -10.16
CA TYR A 20 12.81 4.46 -10.85
C TYR A 20 12.61 5.89 -10.31
N PRO A 21 13.63 6.76 -10.24
CA PRO A 21 13.44 8.17 -9.91
C PRO A 21 12.41 8.85 -10.85
N ASP A 22 11.54 9.69 -10.29
CA ASP A 22 10.59 10.51 -11.06
C ASP A 22 10.63 11.95 -10.53
N PHE A 23 10.83 12.92 -11.41
CA PHE A 23 10.91 14.35 -11.06
C PHE A 23 9.56 14.92 -10.58
N ARG A 24 8.46 14.19 -10.80
CA ARG A 24 7.11 14.55 -10.37
C ARG A 24 6.78 14.06 -8.96
N ASP A 25 7.65 13.25 -8.35
CA ASP A 25 7.47 12.78 -6.98
C ASP A 25 7.36 14.00 -6.04
N TYR A 26 6.26 14.07 -5.29
CA TYR A 26 6.16 15.09 -4.25
C TYR A 26 7.14 14.78 -3.13
N THR A 27 7.79 15.83 -2.65
CA THR A 27 8.71 15.83 -1.52
C THR A 27 8.20 16.83 -0.48
N LEU A 28 8.78 16.84 0.72
CA LEU A 28 8.37 17.79 1.77
C LEU A 28 8.55 19.27 1.37
N GLU A 29 9.41 19.55 0.39
CA GLU A 29 9.65 20.91 -0.12
C GLU A 29 8.74 21.31 -1.29
N ASN A 30 7.96 20.37 -1.84
CA ASN A 30 7.06 20.66 -2.95
C ASN A 30 5.94 21.62 -2.50
N LYS A 31 5.75 22.72 -3.25
CA LYS A 31 4.77 23.78 -2.95
C LYS A 31 3.34 23.25 -2.78
N ALA A 32 2.96 22.24 -3.55
CA ALA A 32 1.62 21.64 -3.52
C ALA A 32 1.32 20.89 -2.21
N ILE A 33 2.34 20.33 -1.53
CA ILE A 33 2.17 19.53 -0.31
C ILE A 33 2.59 20.31 0.94
N LYS A 34 3.40 21.36 0.79
CA LYS A 34 3.94 22.15 1.89
C LYS A 34 2.91 22.63 2.93
N PRO A 35 1.71 23.13 2.56
CA PRO A 35 0.68 23.49 3.54
C PRO A 35 0.22 22.29 4.37
N MET A 36 -0.11 21.18 3.70
CA MET A 36 -0.55 19.93 4.33
C MET A 36 0.54 19.32 5.22
N ALA A 37 1.80 19.30 4.74
CA ALA A 37 2.94 18.80 5.52
C ALA A 37 3.21 19.65 6.78
N LYS A 38 2.96 20.96 6.71
CA LYS A 38 3.03 21.86 7.88
C LYS A 38 1.92 21.57 8.88
N GLU A 39 0.70 21.41 8.40
CA GLU A 39 -0.48 21.10 9.24
C GLU A 39 -0.33 19.74 9.94
N MET A 40 0.13 18.72 9.22
CA MET A 40 0.43 17.39 9.76
C MET A 40 1.72 17.33 10.59
N ARG A 41 2.45 18.45 10.74
CA ARG A 41 3.74 18.57 11.45
C ARG A 41 4.84 17.62 10.94
N VAL A 42 4.76 17.17 9.70
CA VAL A 42 5.76 16.25 9.08
C VAL A 42 7.06 16.98 8.74
N ALA A 43 6.97 18.25 8.34
CA ALA A 43 8.14 19.03 7.91
C ALA A 43 9.10 19.44 9.06
N ALA A 44 8.62 19.43 10.31
CA ALA A 44 9.44 19.77 11.48
C ALA A 44 10.46 18.66 11.80
N SER A 45 10.06 17.39 11.63
CA SER A 45 10.91 16.23 11.94
C SER A 45 11.99 15.97 10.90
N ALA A 46 11.79 16.37 9.64
CA ALA A 46 12.76 16.15 8.55
C ALA A 46 14.00 17.07 8.59
N LYS A 47 13.94 18.18 9.33
CA LYS A 47 15.06 19.15 9.42
C LYS A 47 16.06 18.84 10.53
N GLY A 48 15.99 17.66 11.14
CA GLY A 48 16.99 17.17 12.09
C GLY A 48 17.10 17.95 13.42
N GLY A 49 16.13 18.84 13.71
CA GLY A 49 16.15 19.70 14.90
C GLY A 49 15.41 19.13 16.11
N GLU A 50 14.51 18.17 15.92
CA GLU A 50 13.75 17.56 17.01
C GLU A 50 14.37 16.24 17.44
N LYS A 51 14.59 16.10 18.76
CA LYS A 51 15.08 14.85 19.34
C LYS A 51 13.98 13.79 19.22
N LEU A 52 14.15 12.87 18.28
CA LEU A 52 13.22 11.75 18.11
C LEU A 52 13.13 10.92 19.40
N PRO A 53 11.95 10.41 19.75
CA PRO A 53 11.82 9.45 20.83
C PRO A 53 12.69 8.21 20.55
N LYS A 54 13.25 7.62 21.63
CA LYS A 54 14.11 6.43 21.51
C LYS A 54 13.36 5.20 21.00
N VAL A 55 12.06 5.13 21.28
CA VAL A 55 11.18 4.01 20.91
C VAL A 55 9.83 4.60 20.53
N VAL A 56 9.26 4.11 19.44
CA VAL A 56 7.89 4.39 19.00
C VAL A 56 7.21 3.07 18.69
N ASP A 57 6.02 2.86 19.25
CA ASP A 57 5.17 1.72 18.93
C ASP A 57 3.84 2.21 18.37
N LEU A 58 3.58 1.85 17.11
CA LEU A 58 2.40 2.26 16.36
C LEU A 58 1.34 1.14 16.28
N ARG A 59 1.60 -0.04 16.87
CA ARG A 59 0.75 -1.24 16.71
C ARG A 59 -0.69 -1.06 17.16
N GLN A 60 -0.95 -0.14 18.08
CA GLN A 60 -2.30 0.19 18.54
C GLN A 60 -3.25 0.63 17.40
N TRP A 61 -2.69 1.15 16.30
CA TRP A 61 -3.46 1.56 15.11
C TRP A 61 -3.31 0.57 13.94
N CYS A 62 -2.44 -0.43 14.03
CA CYS A 62 -2.28 -1.42 12.96
C CYS A 62 -3.42 -2.44 12.99
N SER A 63 -3.92 -2.85 11.82
CA SER A 63 -4.80 -4.00 11.66
C SER A 63 -4.10 -5.33 11.96
N PRO A 64 -4.86 -6.44 12.11
CA PRO A 64 -4.28 -7.77 12.17
C PRO A 64 -3.32 -8.04 11.01
N ILE A 65 -2.40 -8.99 11.20
CA ILE A 65 -1.43 -9.35 10.16
C ILE A 65 -2.14 -10.16 9.08
N GLU A 66 -2.01 -9.68 7.85
CA GLU A 66 -2.56 -10.30 6.65
C GLU A 66 -1.64 -11.41 6.07
N ASP A 67 -2.24 -12.41 5.42
CA ASP A 67 -1.50 -13.39 4.59
C ASP A 67 -1.75 -13.12 3.11
N GLN A 68 -0.68 -12.76 2.39
CA GLN A 68 -0.71 -12.56 0.93
C GLN A 68 -0.63 -13.87 0.12
N GLU A 69 -0.52 -15.00 0.80
CA GLU A 69 -0.38 -16.32 0.19
C GLU A 69 0.77 -16.39 -0.85
N SER A 70 0.48 -16.92 -2.05
CA SER A 70 1.47 -17.28 -3.06
C SER A 70 1.63 -16.26 -4.19
N ILE A 71 0.92 -15.13 -4.19
CA ILE A 71 1.03 -14.11 -5.23
C ILE A 71 1.87 -12.91 -4.78
N GLY A 72 2.52 -12.23 -5.74
CA GLY A 72 3.37 -11.05 -5.57
C GLY A 72 2.64 -9.76 -5.21
N SER A 73 1.60 -9.82 -4.38
CA SER A 73 0.75 -8.67 -4.04
C SER A 73 1.23 -7.84 -2.83
N CYS A 74 2.50 -7.97 -2.43
CA CYS A 74 3.02 -7.36 -1.20
C CYS A 74 2.91 -5.83 -1.17
N THR A 75 3.02 -5.14 -2.31
CA THR A 75 2.82 -3.68 -2.34
C THR A 75 1.38 -3.29 -2.04
N ALA A 76 0.40 -4.06 -2.53
CA ALA A 76 -1.01 -3.85 -2.25
C ALA A 76 -1.35 -4.16 -0.79
N ASN A 77 -0.76 -5.20 -0.21
CA ASN A 77 -0.88 -5.49 1.23
C ASN A 77 -0.35 -4.33 2.08
N ALA A 78 0.83 -3.80 1.74
CA ALA A 78 1.38 -2.63 2.41
C ALA A 78 0.51 -1.37 2.24
N GLY A 79 -0.04 -1.15 1.04
CA GLY A 79 -0.95 -0.04 0.74
C GLY A 79 -2.25 -0.12 1.53
N VAL A 80 -2.89 -1.29 1.58
CA VAL A 80 -4.07 -1.54 2.41
C VAL A 80 -3.76 -1.32 3.88
N GLY A 81 -2.66 -1.89 4.39
CA GLY A 81 -2.26 -1.68 5.78
C GLY A 81 -2.08 -0.19 6.15
N LEU A 82 -1.62 0.65 5.22
CA LEU A 82 -1.58 2.10 5.42
C LEU A 82 -2.97 2.73 5.49
N VAL A 83 -3.89 2.35 4.60
CA VAL A 83 -5.28 2.84 4.62
C VAL A 83 -5.95 2.49 5.94
N GLU A 84 -5.89 1.22 6.34
CA GLU A 84 -6.52 0.73 7.57
C GLU A 84 -5.90 1.36 8.83
N TYR A 85 -4.58 1.56 8.82
CA TYR A 85 -3.88 2.26 9.90
C TYR A 85 -4.39 3.69 10.06
N TYR A 86 -4.56 4.43 8.96
CA TYR A 86 -5.03 5.81 9.03
C TYR A 86 -6.53 5.90 9.34
N GLU A 87 -7.36 4.96 8.90
CA GLU A 87 -8.77 4.86 9.33
C GLU A 87 -8.88 4.70 10.85
N ARG A 88 -8.05 3.81 11.42
CA ARG A 88 -8.00 3.59 12.87
C ARG A 88 -7.46 4.82 13.60
N LYS A 89 -6.38 5.41 13.10
CA LYS A 89 -5.71 6.54 13.75
C LYS A 89 -6.51 7.84 13.70
N ALA A 90 -7.15 8.13 12.57
CA ALA A 90 -7.85 9.40 12.36
C ALA A 90 -9.30 9.35 12.84
N PHE A 91 -9.99 8.22 12.70
CA PHE A 91 -11.43 8.10 12.93
C PHE A 91 -11.82 7.08 13.99
N GLY A 92 -10.88 6.29 14.51
CA GLY A 92 -11.18 5.19 15.43
C GLY A 92 -12.00 4.07 14.78
N LYS A 93 -12.01 3.99 13.43
CA LYS A 93 -12.75 2.99 12.66
C LYS A 93 -11.78 2.01 12.02
N HIS A 94 -12.25 0.79 11.78
CA HIS A 94 -11.52 -0.19 10.99
C HIS A 94 -12.37 -0.55 9.78
N ILE A 95 -11.75 -0.43 8.60
CA ILE A 95 -12.21 -1.12 7.41
C ILE A 95 -11.23 -2.27 7.16
N ASP A 96 -11.74 -3.40 6.69
CA ASP A 96 -10.95 -4.46 6.09
C ASP A 96 -10.94 -4.17 4.58
N ALA A 97 -9.85 -3.65 4.04
CA ALA A 97 -9.80 -3.11 2.68
C ALA A 97 -9.26 -4.12 1.67
N SER A 98 -9.88 -4.19 0.48
CA SER A 98 -9.56 -5.20 -0.52
C SER A 98 -8.14 -5.08 -1.08
N ARG A 99 -7.27 -5.99 -0.62
CA ARG A 99 -5.88 -6.11 -1.11
C ARG A 99 -5.84 -6.52 -2.57
N LEU A 100 -6.77 -7.40 -2.98
CA LEU A 100 -6.82 -7.88 -4.35
C LEU A 100 -7.31 -6.79 -5.32
N PHE A 101 -8.25 -5.95 -4.90
CA PHE A 101 -8.70 -4.81 -5.71
C PHE A 101 -7.52 -3.89 -5.98
N LEU A 102 -6.82 -3.47 -4.90
CA LEU A 102 -5.68 -2.58 -5.03
C LEU A 102 -4.58 -3.19 -5.91
N TYR A 103 -4.31 -4.49 -5.77
CA TYR A 103 -3.33 -5.18 -6.60
C TYR A 103 -3.73 -5.22 -8.08
N LYS A 104 -5.00 -5.48 -8.38
CA LYS A 104 -5.51 -5.53 -9.75
C LYS A 104 -5.48 -4.16 -10.42
N VAL A 105 -6.00 -3.12 -9.78
CA VAL A 105 -6.00 -1.76 -10.37
C VAL A 105 -4.57 -1.22 -10.55
N THR A 106 -3.64 -1.61 -9.67
CA THR A 106 -2.22 -1.28 -9.82
C THR A 106 -1.63 -1.93 -11.08
N ARG A 107 -1.90 -3.22 -11.32
CA ARG A 107 -1.44 -3.91 -12.54
C ARG A 107 -2.10 -3.37 -13.81
N ASN A 108 -3.37 -2.94 -13.73
CA ASN A 108 -4.04 -2.26 -14.84
C ASN A 108 -3.31 -0.97 -15.23
N LEU A 109 -2.84 -0.15 -14.28
CA LEU A 109 -1.99 1.03 -14.55
C LEU A 109 -0.63 0.69 -15.15
N LEU A 110 -0.12 -0.52 -14.91
CA LEU A 110 1.12 -1.03 -15.50
C LEU A 110 0.91 -1.70 -16.86
N HIS A 111 -0.34 -1.83 -17.33
CA HIS A 111 -0.70 -2.67 -18.47
C HIS A 111 -0.20 -4.11 -18.34
N ALA A 112 -0.17 -4.63 -17.11
CA ALA A 112 0.33 -5.96 -16.76
C ALA A 112 -0.82 -6.97 -16.60
N LYS A 113 -0.55 -8.23 -16.95
CA LYS A 113 -1.46 -9.38 -16.81
C LYS A 113 -0.79 -10.47 -15.98
N GLY A 114 -1.55 -11.19 -15.15
CA GLY A 114 -1.01 -12.22 -14.26
C GLY A 114 -0.26 -11.64 -13.06
N ASP A 115 0.40 -12.52 -12.30
CA ASP A 115 1.16 -12.14 -11.10
C ASP A 115 2.56 -11.60 -11.47
N THR A 116 2.66 -10.27 -11.57
CA THR A 116 3.90 -9.58 -12.01
C THR A 116 4.59 -8.83 -10.89
N GLY A 117 4.02 -8.83 -9.68
CA GLY A 117 4.35 -7.81 -8.70
C GLY A 117 3.96 -6.39 -9.15
N ALA A 118 4.44 -5.38 -8.42
CA ALA A 118 4.23 -3.97 -8.73
C ALA A 118 5.26 -3.04 -8.05
N TYR A 119 5.28 -1.81 -8.55
CA TYR A 119 6.00 -0.66 -7.99
C TYR A 119 5.20 -0.04 -6.82
N LEU A 120 5.89 0.41 -5.76
CA LEU A 120 5.22 1.11 -4.66
C LEU A 120 4.60 2.42 -5.16
N ARG A 121 5.30 3.18 -6.01
CA ARG A 121 4.76 4.41 -6.62
C ARG A 121 3.43 4.15 -7.32
N THR A 122 3.35 3.12 -8.16
CA THR A 122 2.12 2.82 -8.91
C THR A 122 1.00 2.38 -7.96
N THR A 123 1.33 1.61 -6.93
CA THR A 123 0.35 1.20 -5.91
C THR A 123 -0.23 2.42 -5.17
N MET A 124 0.62 3.36 -4.75
CA MET A 124 0.18 4.61 -4.12
C MET A 124 -0.60 5.51 -5.09
N GLY A 125 -0.20 5.54 -6.37
CA GLY A 125 -0.94 6.21 -7.44
C GLY A 125 -2.33 5.63 -7.65
N ALA A 126 -2.48 4.30 -7.58
CA ALA A 126 -3.77 3.63 -7.65
C ALA A 126 -4.68 3.99 -6.47
N LEU A 127 -4.13 4.09 -5.25
CA LEU A 127 -4.90 4.57 -4.08
C LEU A 127 -5.40 6.01 -4.25
N VAL A 128 -4.61 6.89 -4.86
CA VAL A 128 -5.05 8.27 -5.14
C VAL A 128 -6.11 8.28 -6.25
N LEU A 129 -5.94 7.48 -7.29
CA LEU A 129 -6.82 7.51 -8.47
C LEU A 129 -8.15 6.78 -8.23
N PHE A 130 -8.12 5.64 -7.55
CA PHE A 130 -9.27 4.75 -7.38
C PHE A 130 -9.70 4.59 -5.93
N GLY A 131 -8.78 4.67 -4.98
CA GLY A 131 -9.01 4.27 -3.59
C GLY A 131 -9.06 2.75 -3.44
N VAL A 132 -9.79 2.27 -2.43
CA VAL A 132 -9.93 0.83 -2.16
C VAL A 132 -11.30 0.53 -1.51
N PRO A 133 -12.08 -0.45 -1.99
CA PRO A 133 -13.33 -0.84 -1.34
C PRO A 133 -13.07 -1.82 -0.19
N PRO A 134 -14.05 -2.07 0.69
CA PRO A 134 -13.94 -3.15 1.67
C PRO A 134 -13.74 -4.53 1.02
N GLU A 135 -12.97 -5.41 1.66
CA GLU A 135 -12.57 -6.72 1.15
C GLU A 135 -13.76 -7.66 0.95
N GLU A 136 -14.85 -7.50 1.71
CA GLU A 136 -16.09 -8.28 1.53
C GLU A 136 -16.70 -8.14 0.11
N TYR A 137 -16.44 -7.02 -0.58
CA TYR A 137 -16.94 -6.77 -1.94
C TYR A 137 -15.98 -7.23 -3.04
N TRP A 138 -14.71 -7.42 -2.71
CA TRP A 138 -13.73 -8.00 -3.62
C TRP A 138 -12.73 -8.87 -2.83
N PRO A 139 -13.13 -10.11 -2.48
CA PRO A 139 -12.38 -10.95 -1.56
C PRO A 139 -11.02 -11.35 -2.10
N TYR A 140 -10.07 -11.54 -1.19
CA TYR A 140 -8.74 -11.97 -1.56
C TYR A 140 -8.71 -13.41 -2.08
N THR A 141 -7.89 -13.65 -3.11
CA THR A 141 -7.56 -14.99 -3.61
C THR A 141 -6.23 -14.95 -4.34
N ALA A 142 -5.43 -16.00 -4.18
CA ALA A 142 -4.18 -16.23 -4.91
C ALA A 142 -4.36 -17.19 -6.11
N GLN A 143 -5.60 -17.57 -6.43
CA GLN A 143 -5.92 -18.59 -7.43
C GLN A 143 -5.95 -17.99 -8.84
N ASP A 144 -5.21 -18.59 -9.77
CA ASP A 144 -5.32 -18.30 -11.20
C ASP A 144 -6.60 -18.95 -11.76
N PRO A 145 -7.44 -18.27 -12.57
CA PRO A 145 -7.32 -16.89 -13.06
C PRO A 145 -8.03 -15.84 -12.21
N TYR A 146 -8.55 -16.21 -11.05
CA TYR A 146 -9.41 -15.35 -10.22
C TYR A 146 -8.71 -14.08 -9.73
N TYR A 147 -7.43 -14.16 -9.35
CA TYR A 147 -6.69 -12.97 -8.91
C TYR A 147 -6.49 -11.93 -10.04
N ASP A 148 -6.68 -12.33 -11.31
CA ASP A 148 -6.52 -11.46 -12.47
C ASP A 148 -7.85 -10.98 -13.06
N GLN A 149 -8.97 -11.35 -12.45
CA GLN A 149 -10.29 -10.89 -12.86
C GLN A 149 -10.47 -9.39 -12.58
N GLU A 150 -11.26 -8.75 -13.44
CA GLU A 150 -11.56 -7.33 -13.31
C GLU A 150 -12.67 -7.12 -12.27
N PRO A 151 -12.49 -6.24 -11.27
CA PRO A 151 -13.53 -5.93 -10.31
C PRO A 151 -14.74 -5.29 -11.00
N PRO A 152 -15.98 -5.54 -10.52
CA PRO A 152 -17.16 -4.91 -11.08
C PRO A 152 -17.13 -3.39 -10.84
N ALA A 153 -17.86 -2.63 -11.67
CA ALA A 153 -17.97 -1.17 -11.55
C ALA A 153 -18.39 -0.71 -10.14
N PHE A 154 -19.19 -1.52 -9.44
CA PHE A 154 -19.56 -1.26 -8.04
C PHE A 154 -18.34 -1.09 -7.13
N CYS A 155 -17.33 -1.96 -7.24
CA CYS A 155 -16.10 -1.87 -6.44
C CYS A 155 -15.34 -0.57 -6.73
N TYR A 156 -15.27 -0.16 -7.99
CA TYR A 156 -14.65 1.11 -8.39
C TYR A 156 -15.39 2.32 -7.81
N SER A 157 -16.72 2.33 -7.86
CA SER A 157 -17.51 3.43 -7.29
C SER A 157 -17.39 3.51 -5.77
N PHE A 158 -17.39 2.38 -5.06
CA PHE A 158 -17.23 2.37 -3.61
C PHE A 158 -15.80 2.76 -3.20
N ALA A 159 -14.78 2.30 -3.94
CA ALA A 159 -13.39 2.61 -3.66
C ALA A 159 -13.11 4.13 -3.55
N GLN A 160 -13.86 4.96 -4.28
CA GLN A 160 -13.75 6.42 -4.23
C GLN A 160 -13.94 7.02 -2.83
N SER A 161 -14.70 6.34 -1.95
CA SER A 161 -14.91 6.78 -0.57
C SER A 161 -13.65 6.65 0.31
N TYR A 162 -12.64 5.92 -0.16
CA TYR A 162 -11.37 5.66 0.54
C TYR A 162 -10.16 6.03 -0.31
N GLN A 163 -10.29 7.07 -1.15
CA GLN A 163 -9.18 7.61 -1.92
C GLN A 163 -8.13 8.28 -1.02
N ALA A 164 -6.87 7.98 -1.29
CA ALA A 164 -5.77 8.77 -0.73
C ALA A 164 -5.79 10.17 -1.35
N ILE A 165 -5.55 11.20 -0.54
CA ILE A 165 -5.56 12.58 -1.03
C ILE A 165 -4.32 12.85 -1.89
N LYS A 166 -3.14 12.49 -1.37
CA LYS A 166 -1.83 12.62 -1.99
C LYS A 166 -0.89 11.55 -1.42
N TYR A 167 0.15 11.20 -2.16
CA TYR A 167 1.32 10.48 -1.64
C TYR A 167 2.58 11.32 -1.87
N LEU A 168 3.59 11.12 -1.03
CA LEU A 168 4.86 11.83 -1.10
C LEU A 168 6.02 10.88 -0.82
N ARG A 169 7.18 11.17 -1.41
CA ARG A 169 8.42 10.43 -1.21
C ARG A 169 9.19 11.04 -0.04
N LEU A 170 9.39 10.24 1.01
CA LEU A 170 10.11 10.66 2.22
C LEU A 170 11.63 10.72 2.00
N ASP A 171 12.17 9.78 1.22
CA ASP A 171 13.59 9.72 0.85
C ASP A 171 13.77 10.02 -0.66
N PRO A 172 13.83 11.30 -1.06
CA PRO A 172 14.06 11.67 -2.46
C PRO A 172 15.51 11.39 -2.89
N PRO A 173 15.78 11.22 -4.20
CA PRO A 173 17.13 11.05 -4.71
C PRO A 173 18.07 12.16 -4.23
N GLY A 174 19.26 11.79 -3.73
CA GLY A 174 20.26 12.72 -3.21
C GLY A 174 20.21 12.96 -1.69
N MET A 175 19.17 12.48 -0.99
CA MET A 175 19.16 12.41 0.48
C MET A 175 19.92 11.15 0.93
N TYR A 176 21.24 11.22 0.95
CA TYR A 176 22.05 10.20 1.63
C TYR A 176 22.21 10.64 3.09
N TYR A 177 21.68 9.86 4.02
CA TYR A 177 21.99 10.05 5.43
C TYR A 177 23.50 9.78 5.61
N ASN A 178 24.26 10.81 6.01
CA ASN A 178 25.61 10.61 6.52
C ASN A 178 25.47 9.66 7.73
N LYS A 179 26.04 8.47 7.61
CA LYS A 179 26.15 7.52 8.72
C LYS A 179 27.14 8.03 9.75
#